data_AF-A0A2V4CZ92-F1
#
_entry.id   AF-A0A2V4CZ92-F1
#
_cell.length_a   1.000
_cell.length_b   1.000
_cell.length_c   1.000
_cell.angle_alpha   90.00
_cell.angle_beta   90.00
_cell.angle_gamma   90.00
#
_symmetry.space_group_name_H-M   'P 1'
#
loop_
_entity.id
_entity.type
_entity.pdbx_description
1 polymer ?
#
loop_
_entity_poly.entity_id
_entity_poly.type
_entity_poly.pdbx_seq_one_letter_code
_entity_poly.pdbx_strand_id
1 'polypeptide(L)'
;MRTPYSMPRRRKKMRRRRKTFSILNGLEALAYASILSEGVTGGSLAAFIGGAGDLGTSMTSIGIGSRPEQTLTITGAGQISLADIVKEPGMAIDQMGMNFQNNLLPMAFAAFTTSVGFSVGRKLLRKPLSSVTRNIIHPVLGKGVRM
;
A
#
# COMPACT_ATOMS: atom_id res chain seq x y z
N MET A 1 -29.01 -18.01 -60.17
CA MET A 1 -27.93 -17.48 -59.30
C MET A 1 -28.19 -17.94 -57.86
N ARG A 2 -27.30 -18.75 -57.27
CA ARG A 2 -27.37 -19.16 -55.85
C ARG A 2 -26.47 -18.24 -55.02
N THR A 3 -27.02 -17.56 -54.02
CA THR A 3 -26.23 -16.75 -53.06
C THR A 3 -25.39 -17.66 -52.17
N PRO A 4 -24.12 -17.31 -51.86
CA PRO A 4 -23.30 -18.11 -50.97
C PRO A 4 -23.83 -18.00 -49.54
N TYR A 5 -24.15 -19.15 -48.94
CA TYR A 5 -24.58 -19.27 -47.56
C TYR A 5 -23.43 -18.81 -46.63
N SER A 6 -23.60 -17.68 -45.96
CA SER A 6 -22.63 -17.18 -44.97
C SER A 6 -22.63 -18.11 -43.75
N MET A 7 -21.63 -18.97 -43.63
CA MET A 7 -21.47 -19.81 -42.44
C MET A 7 -21.12 -18.94 -41.21
N PRO A 8 -21.83 -19.06 -40.08
CA PRO A 8 -21.48 -18.39 -38.84
C PRO A 8 -20.09 -18.82 -38.36
N ARG A 9 -19.14 -17.87 -38.21
CA ARG A 9 -17.81 -18.16 -37.66
C ARG A 9 -17.94 -18.72 -36.25
N ARG A 10 -17.48 -19.97 -36.05
CA ARG A 10 -17.35 -20.59 -34.72
C ARG A 10 -16.52 -19.68 -33.80
N ARG A 11 -17.11 -19.22 -32.68
CA ARG A 11 -16.39 -18.44 -31.67
C ARG A 11 -15.20 -19.27 -31.15
N LYS A 12 -13.98 -18.77 -31.31
CA LYS A 12 -12.76 -19.42 -30.80
C LYS A 12 -12.86 -19.50 -29.28
N LYS A 13 -12.71 -20.71 -28.71
CA LYS A 13 -12.61 -20.89 -27.25
C LYS A 13 -11.37 -20.11 -26.75
N MET A 14 -11.61 -19.10 -25.92
CA MET A 14 -10.55 -18.29 -25.34
C MET A 14 -9.73 -19.14 -24.36
N ARG A 15 -8.42 -19.29 -24.59
CA ARG A 15 -7.53 -20.00 -23.66
C ARG A 15 -7.44 -19.19 -22.36
N ARG A 16 -7.77 -19.81 -21.23
CA ARG A 16 -7.60 -19.20 -19.89
C ARG A 16 -6.11 -18.89 -19.69
N ARG A 17 -5.80 -17.62 -19.41
CA ARG A 17 -4.44 -17.20 -19.08
C ARG A 17 -4.09 -17.72 -17.68
N ARG A 18 -2.88 -18.25 -17.49
CA ARG A 18 -2.40 -18.62 -16.16
C ARG A 18 -2.26 -17.36 -15.31
N LYS A 19 -2.62 -17.44 -14.03
CA LYS A 19 -2.35 -16.37 -13.06
C LYS A 19 -0.83 -16.23 -12.96
N THR A 20 -0.32 -15.02 -13.16
CA THR A 20 1.11 -14.70 -13.10
C THR A 20 1.27 -13.49 -12.19
N PHE A 21 2.30 -13.49 -11.36
CA PHE A 21 2.64 -12.33 -10.54
C PHE A 21 3.36 -11.29 -11.40
N SER A 22 2.92 -10.05 -11.34
CA SER A 22 3.56 -8.92 -12.03
C SER A 22 4.32 -8.10 -10.99
N ILE A 23 5.64 -8.04 -11.13
CA ILE A 23 6.51 -7.26 -10.24
C ILE A 23 6.13 -5.79 -10.31
N LEU A 24 5.78 -5.28 -11.51
CA LEU A 24 5.38 -3.89 -11.65
C LEU A 24 4.07 -3.58 -10.91
N ASN A 25 3.08 -4.48 -10.96
CA ASN A 25 1.88 -4.36 -10.14
C ASN A 25 2.21 -4.46 -8.64
N GLY A 26 3.18 -5.29 -8.25
CA GLY A 26 3.66 -5.40 -6.88
C GLY A 26 4.30 -4.10 -6.38
N LEU A 27 5.12 -3.46 -7.21
CA LEU A 27 5.73 -2.15 -6.90
C LEU A 27 4.70 -1.04 -6.80
N GLU A 28 3.71 -1.02 -7.70
CA GLU A 28 2.59 -0.08 -7.64
C GLU A 28 1.77 -0.26 -6.35
N ALA A 29 1.48 -1.52 -5.99
CA ALA A 29 0.81 -1.85 -4.73
C ALA A 29 1.65 -1.46 -3.49
N LEU A 30 2.97 -1.63 -3.55
CA LEU A 30 3.87 -1.22 -2.48
C LEU A 30 3.90 0.30 -2.33
N ALA A 31 3.88 1.05 -3.43
CA ALA A 31 3.76 2.51 -3.39
C ALA A 31 2.44 2.95 -2.73
N TYR A 32 1.31 2.31 -3.09
CA TYR A 32 0.04 2.56 -2.39
C TYR A 32 0.11 2.20 -0.90
N ALA A 33 0.74 1.08 -0.55
CA ALA A 33 0.94 0.69 0.84
C ALA A 33 1.79 1.71 1.61
N SER A 34 2.81 2.30 0.98
CA SER A 34 3.61 3.36 1.59
C SER A 34 2.78 4.62 1.85
N ILE A 35 1.98 5.06 0.87
CA ILE A 35 1.10 6.23 1.00
C ILE A 35 0.06 6.01 2.11
N LEU A 36 -0.54 4.81 2.15
CA LEU A 36 -1.48 4.43 3.20
C LEU A 36 -0.79 4.41 4.57
N SER A 37 0.39 3.80 4.68
CA SER A 37 1.14 3.77 5.94
C SER A 37 1.44 5.17 6.43
N GLU A 38 1.98 6.04 5.57
CA GLU A 38 2.38 7.38 5.96
C GLU A 38 1.18 8.23 6.43
N GLY A 39 0.07 8.21 5.67
CA GLY A 39 -1.10 9.01 6.03
C GLY A 39 -1.98 8.42 7.14
N VAL A 40 -1.98 7.10 7.34
CA VAL A 40 -2.78 6.43 8.40
C VAL A 40 -1.97 6.27 9.68
N THR A 41 -0.75 5.77 9.60
CA THR A 41 0.07 5.46 10.78
C THR A 41 0.98 6.61 11.20
N GLY A 42 1.10 7.66 10.38
CA GLY A 42 2.01 8.78 10.63
C GLY A 42 3.48 8.46 10.34
N GLY A 43 3.80 7.26 9.83
CA GLY A 43 5.16 6.83 9.55
C GLY A 43 5.30 5.92 8.34
N SER A 44 6.56 5.67 7.95
CA SER A 44 6.88 4.81 6.81
C SER A 44 6.41 3.37 7.02
N LEU A 45 6.16 2.63 5.94
CA LEU A 45 5.76 1.22 6.00
C LEU A 45 6.75 0.34 6.79
N ALA A 46 8.04 0.63 6.68
CA ALA A 46 9.07 -0.07 7.45
C ALA A 46 8.95 0.19 8.94
N ALA A 47 8.63 1.42 9.32
CA ALA A 47 8.48 1.81 10.70
C ALA A 47 7.11 1.41 11.28
N PHE A 48 6.08 1.23 10.45
CA PHE A 48 4.85 0.54 10.84
C PHE A 48 5.13 -0.93 11.19
N ILE A 49 5.87 -1.65 10.35
CA ILE A 49 6.13 -3.10 10.53
C ILE A 49 7.15 -3.37 11.64
N GLY A 50 8.24 -2.60 11.69
CA GLY A 50 9.39 -2.83 12.57
C GLY A 50 9.59 -1.79 13.67
N GLY A 51 8.66 -0.83 13.81
CA GLY A 51 8.73 0.18 14.85
C GLY A 51 8.62 -0.43 16.26
N ALA A 52 9.27 0.23 17.21
CA ALA A 52 9.07 -0.08 18.61
C ALA A 52 7.67 0.38 19.03
N GLY A 53 7.01 -0.39 19.92
CA GLY A 53 5.71 0.01 20.44
C GLY A 53 5.88 1.01 21.58
N ASP A 54 5.77 2.30 21.27
CA ASP A 54 5.95 3.43 22.18
C ASP A 54 4.66 4.20 22.50
N LEU A 55 3.52 3.77 21.93
CA LEU A 55 2.20 4.28 22.27
C LEU A 55 1.84 3.90 23.70
N GLY A 56 1.44 4.90 24.48
CA GLY A 56 1.06 4.72 25.87
C GLY A 56 0.42 5.96 26.48
N THR A 57 -0.23 5.78 27.63
CA THR A 57 -0.65 6.89 28.49
C THR A 57 0.34 7.09 29.62
N SER A 58 0.84 8.32 29.77
CA SER A 58 1.66 8.73 30.91
C SER A 58 0.89 9.73 31.76
N MET A 59 0.80 9.50 33.07
CA MET A 59 0.28 10.50 33.99
C MET A 59 1.38 11.52 34.27
N THR A 60 1.21 12.73 33.76
CA THR A 60 2.11 13.84 34.05
C THR A 60 1.49 14.68 35.17
N SER A 61 2.20 14.78 36.30
CA SER A 61 1.86 15.72 37.36
C SER A 61 2.32 17.11 36.96
N ILE A 62 1.39 18.02 36.68
CA ILE A 62 1.70 19.42 36.38
C ILE A 62 1.47 20.21 37.67
N GLY A 63 2.56 20.50 38.40
CA GLY A 63 2.51 21.35 39.59
C GLY A 63 3.70 21.16 40.53
N ILE A 64 4.24 22.26 41.08
CA ILE A 64 5.21 22.28 42.17
C ILE A 64 4.43 22.69 43.43
N GLY A 65 3.96 21.72 44.23
CA GLY A 65 3.20 21.98 45.47
C GLY A 65 2.33 20.80 45.93
N SER A 66 1.70 20.93 47.11
CA SER A 66 1.01 19.86 47.87
C SER A 66 -0.26 19.25 47.23
N ARG A 67 -0.64 19.68 46.03
CA ARG A 67 -1.76 19.17 45.24
C ARG A 67 -1.38 19.15 43.76
N PRO A 68 -0.64 18.14 43.29
CA PRO A 68 -0.37 18.01 41.86
C PRO A 68 -1.69 17.69 41.13
N GLU A 69 -2.05 18.53 40.15
CA GLU A 69 -3.05 18.20 39.14
C GLU A 69 -2.49 17.09 38.26
N GLN A 70 -3.17 15.95 38.20
CA GLN A 70 -2.76 14.81 37.39
C GLN A 70 -3.44 14.91 36.03
N THR A 71 -2.67 15.17 34.98
CA THR A 71 -3.17 15.16 33.60
C THR A 71 -2.72 13.89 32.92
N LEU A 72 -3.66 13.14 32.31
CA LEU A 72 -3.30 12.07 31.40
C LEU A 72 -2.77 12.67 30.10
N THR A 73 -1.49 12.42 29.82
CA THR A 73 -0.83 12.80 28.58
C THR A 73 -0.59 11.56 27.74
N ILE A 74 -1.05 11.57 26.48
CA ILE A 74 -0.77 10.49 25.52
C ILE A 74 0.66 10.68 25.00
N THR A 75 1.50 9.66 25.13
CA THR A 75 2.88 9.62 24.63
C THR A 75 2.96 8.67 23.44
N GLY A 76 3.82 8.97 22.45
CA GLY A 76 4.01 8.09 21.28
C GLY A 76 2.98 8.24 20.15
N ALA A 77 1.95 9.09 20.29
CA ALA A 77 0.85 9.21 19.31
C ALA A 77 1.23 9.77 17.91
N GLY A 78 2.48 10.20 17.71
CA GLY A 78 2.94 10.75 16.44
C GLY A 78 3.11 9.68 15.35
N GLN A 79 3.36 8.44 15.74
CA GLN A 79 3.51 7.32 14.83
C GLN A 79 2.95 6.04 15.46
N ILE A 80 2.27 5.22 14.65
CA ILE A 80 1.69 3.96 15.08
C ILE A 80 2.44 2.80 14.43
N SER A 81 2.91 1.85 15.24
CA SER A 81 3.53 0.60 14.79
C SER A 81 2.62 -0.61 15.02
N LEU A 82 2.94 -1.77 14.43
CA LEU A 82 2.27 -3.03 14.73
C LEU A 82 2.39 -3.41 16.22
N ALA A 83 3.48 -3.03 16.88
CA ALA A 83 3.65 -3.28 18.30
C ALA A 83 2.68 -2.43 19.14
N ASP A 84 2.35 -1.21 18.71
CA ASP A 84 1.35 -0.36 19.36
C ASP A 84 -0.05 -0.91 19.21
N ILE A 85 -0.40 -1.43 18.03
CA ILE A 85 -1.70 -2.07 17.79
C ILE A 85 -1.88 -3.29 18.71
N VAL A 86 -0.82 -4.07 18.94
CA VAL A 86 -0.89 -5.24 19.81
C VAL A 86 -0.99 -4.85 21.29
N LYS A 87 -0.30 -3.78 21.72
CA LYS A 87 -0.30 -3.33 23.12
C LYS A 87 -1.59 -2.56 23.48
N GLU A 88 -2.00 -1.63 22.62
CA GLU A 88 -3.09 -0.68 22.87
C GLU A 88 -3.97 -0.52 21.61
N PRO A 89 -4.72 -1.56 21.21
CA PRO A 89 -5.44 -1.60 19.93
C PRO A 89 -6.47 -0.48 19.76
N GLY A 90 -7.20 -0.13 20.83
CA GLY A 90 -8.23 0.90 20.78
C GLY A 90 -7.66 2.27 20.45
N MET A 91 -6.64 2.71 21.20
CA MET A 91 -6.00 4.01 20.97
C MET A 91 -5.25 4.06 19.64
N ALA A 92 -4.60 2.96 19.25
CA ALA A 92 -3.90 2.87 17.97
C ALA A 92 -4.87 3.03 16.79
N ILE A 93 -6.02 2.34 16.81
CA ILE A 93 -7.04 2.43 15.75
C ILE A 93 -7.69 3.82 15.70
N ASP A 94 -8.01 4.41 16.85
CA ASP A 94 -8.60 5.75 16.90
C ASP A 94 -7.63 6.81 16.36
N GLN A 95 -6.36 6.74 16.76
CA GLN A 95 -5.32 7.64 16.24
C GLN A 95 -5.10 7.44 14.74
N MET A 96 -5.07 6.20 14.27
CA MET A 96 -5.00 5.89 12.84
C MET A 96 -6.20 6.43 12.06
N GLY A 97 -7.40 6.38 12.65
CA GLY A 97 -8.62 6.94 12.07
C GLY A 97 -8.57 8.47 11.95
N MET A 98 -8.11 9.15 12.99
CA MET A 98 -7.90 10.61 12.97
C MET A 98 -6.85 11.00 11.93
N ASN A 99 -5.73 10.29 11.88
CA ASN A 99 -4.66 10.51 10.90
C ASN A 99 -5.17 10.31 9.47
N PHE A 100 -5.95 9.25 9.22
CA PHE A 100 -6.54 8.99 7.91
C PHE A 100 -7.47 10.12 7.45
N GLN A 101 -8.34 10.61 8.34
CA GLN A 101 -9.25 11.72 8.02
C GLN A 101 -8.48 13.01 7.70
N ASN A 102 -7.46 13.31 8.49
CA ASN A 102 -6.62 14.50 8.31
C ASN A 102 -5.77 14.44 7.03
N ASN A 103 -5.35 13.24 6.61
CA ASN A 103 -4.48 13.03 5.45
C ASN A 103 -5.21 12.52 4.20
N LEU A 104 -6.54 12.42 4.22
CA LEU A 104 -7.33 11.83 3.13
C LEU A 104 -7.02 12.47 1.76
N LEU A 105 -7.02 13.80 1.70
CA LEU A 105 -6.78 14.55 0.46
C LEU A 105 -5.35 14.38 -0.06
N PRO A 106 -4.28 14.65 0.72
CA PRO A 106 -2.92 14.47 0.23
C PRO A 106 -2.63 13.01 -0.17
N MET A 107 -3.17 12.03 0.56
CA MET A 107 -3.08 10.62 0.18
C MET A 107 -3.78 10.33 -1.14
N ALA A 108 -5.00 10.85 -1.35
CA ALA A 108 -5.74 10.65 -2.59
C ALA A 108 -4.99 11.24 -3.80
N PHE A 109 -4.39 12.43 -3.64
CA PHE A 109 -3.54 13.02 -4.68
C PHE A 109 -2.29 12.19 -4.93
N ALA A 110 -1.58 11.75 -3.89
CA ALA A 110 -0.40 10.90 -4.03
C ALA A 110 -0.72 9.56 -4.69
N ALA A 111 -1.84 8.93 -4.34
CA ALA A 111 -2.29 7.69 -4.94
C ALA A 111 -2.67 7.90 -6.42
N PHE A 112 -3.36 8.98 -6.74
CA PHE A 112 -3.70 9.32 -8.11
C PHE A 112 -2.46 9.57 -8.96
N THR A 113 -1.52 10.40 -8.51
CA THR A 113 -0.28 10.68 -9.25
C THR A 113 0.56 9.42 -9.43
N THR A 114 0.62 8.56 -8.41
CA THR A 114 1.26 7.24 -8.49
C THR A 114 0.62 6.38 -9.58
N SER A 115 -0.71 6.27 -9.61
CA SER A 115 -1.43 5.48 -10.61
C SER A 115 -1.16 5.96 -12.04
N VAL A 116 -1.14 7.28 -12.24
CA VAL A 116 -0.83 7.90 -13.54
C VAL A 116 0.62 7.64 -13.92
N GLY A 117 1.55 7.83 -12.98
CA GLY A 117 2.98 7.59 -13.17
C GLY A 117 3.28 6.15 -13.59
N PHE A 118 2.73 5.17 -12.88
CA PHE A 118 2.89 3.76 -13.24
C PHE A 118 2.23 3.42 -14.59
N SER A 119 1.05 3.99 -14.87
CA SER A 119 0.34 3.78 -16.14
C SER A 119 1.13 4.30 -17.34
N VAL A 120 1.68 5.50 -17.24
CA VAL A 120 2.52 6.12 -18.29
C VAL A 120 3.86 5.41 -18.38
N GLY A 121 4.54 5.20 -17.25
CA GLY A 121 5.82 4.48 -17.18
C GLY A 121 5.75 3.09 -17.79
N ARG A 122 4.68 2.33 -17.52
CA ARG A 122 4.43 1.01 -18.13
C ARG A 122 4.32 1.09 -19.64
N LYS A 123 3.66 2.12 -20.17
CA LYS A 123 3.52 2.32 -21.62
C LYS A 123 4.86 2.65 -22.26
N LEU A 124 5.66 3.53 -21.64
CA LEU A 124 6.97 3.96 -22.15
C LEU A 124 8.01 2.83 -22.07
N LEU A 125 8.05 2.11 -20.95
CA LEU A 125 9.04 1.07 -20.67
C LEU A 125 8.62 -0.32 -21.16
N ARG A 126 7.59 -0.43 -22.01
CA ARG A 126 7.06 -1.72 -22.46
C ARG A 126 8.13 -2.63 -23.08
N LYS A 127 9.02 -2.07 -23.91
CA LYS A 127 10.11 -2.82 -24.56
C LYS A 127 11.17 -3.30 -23.56
N PRO A 128 11.80 -2.44 -22.75
CA PRO A 128 12.80 -2.88 -21.77
C PRO A 128 12.21 -3.84 -20.72
N LEU A 129 10.98 -3.60 -20.22
CA LEU A 129 10.32 -4.51 -19.29
C LEU A 129 10.09 -5.90 -19.90
N SER A 130 9.72 -5.97 -21.18
CA SER A 130 9.60 -7.25 -21.88
C SER A 130 10.95 -7.95 -22.05
N SER A 131 12.04 -7.20 -22.25
CA SER A 131 13.40 -7.76 -22.34
C SER A 131 13.81 -8.37 -21.00
N VAL A 132 13.66 -7.63 -19.90
CA VAL A 132 13.95 -8.09 -18.54
C VAL A 132 13.12 -9.33 -18.19
N THR A 133 11.84 -9.34 -18.55
CA THR A 133 10.97 -10.49 -18.30
C THR A 133 11.50 -11.76 -18.99
N ARG A 134 11.90 -11.65 -20.26
CA ARG A 134 12.33 -12.81 -21.05
C ARG A 134 13.74 -13.28 -20.72
N ASN A 135 14.65 -12.35 -20.45
CA ASN A 135 16.08 -12.63 -20.33
C ASN A 135 16.55 -12.79 -18.88
N ILE A 136 15.81 -12.24 -17.89
CA ILE A 136 16.21 -12.26 -16.48
C ILE A 136 15.16 -12.99 -15.63
N ILE A 137 13.90 -12.56 -15.70
CA ILE A 137 12.86 -13.08 -14.80
C ILE A 137 12.49 -14.53 -15.11
N HIS A 138 12.17 -14.86 -16.36
CA HIS A 138 11.78 -16.22 -16.70
C HIS A 138 12.87 -17.27 -16.40
N PRO A 139 14.17 -17.00 -16.65
CA PRO A 139 15.23 -17.92 -16.26
C PRO A 139 15.38 -18.09 -14.73
N VAL A 140 15.28 -17.01 -13.96
CA VAL A 140 15.59 -17.03 -12.51
C VAL A 140 14.37 -17.41 -11.66
N LEU A 141 13.21 -16.84 -11.96
CA LEU A 141 11.97 -16.94 -11.16
C LEU A 141 10.90 -17.80 -11.84
N GLY A 142 11.18 -18.29 -13.05
CA GLY A 142 10.26 -19.10 -13.83
C GLY A 142 9.15 -18.30 -14.53
N LYS A 143 8.35 -19.00 -15.33
CA LYS A 143 7.25 -18.42 -16.14
C LYS A 143 6.04 -17.94 -15.30
N GLY A 144 6.09 -18.09 -13.98
CA GLY A 144 5.05 -17.64 -13.05
C GLY A 144 5.15 -16.16 -12.70
N VAL A 145 6.31 -15.54 -12.92
CA VAL A 145 6.60 -14.14 -12.60
C VAL A 145 6.92 -13.37 -13.88
N ARG A 146 6.50 -12.11 -13.96
CA ARG A 146 6.80 -11.19 -15.05
C ARG A 146 6.94 -9.77 -14.53
N MET A 147 7.41 -8.85 -15.38
CA MET A 147 7.21 -7.42 -15.14
C MET A 147 5.74 -7.05 -15.23
#